data_AF-A0A7V9T6K6-F1
#
_entry.id   AF-A0A7V9T6K6-F1
#
_cell.length_a   1.000
_cell.length_b   1.000
_cell.length_c   1.000
_cell.angle_alpha   90.00
_cell.angle_beta   90.00
_cell.angle_gamma   90.00
#
_symmetry.space_group_name_H-M   'P 1'
#
loop_
_entity.id
_entity.type
_entity.pdbx_description
1 polymer ?
#
loop_
_entity_poly.entity_id
_entity_poly.type
_entity_poly.pdbx_seq_one_letter_code
_entity_poly.pdbx_strand_id
1 'polypeptide(L)' 'MTVRLDDLSRSFGRHLRAEGASERTVTIYGQSVRFFSAWLAKQGRPATLDELTRAAVREWLAQQQATQRHSLATTCG' A
#
# COMPACT_ATOMS: atom_id res chain seq x y z
N MET A 1 -3.77 -15.63 14.52
CA MET A 1 -3.94 -15.97 13.10
C MET A 1 -3.51 -14.77 12.29
N THR A 2 -2.40 -14.85 11.57
CA THR A 2 -1.89 -13.73 10.76
C THR A 2 -2.61 -13.71 9.42
N VAL A 3 -3.38 -12.65 9.15
CA VAL A 3 -4.10 -12.49 7.88
C VAL A 3 -3.19 -11.76 6.88
N ARG A 4 -3.05 -12.26 5.65
CA ARG A 4 -2.23 -11.59 4.63
C ARG A 4 -2.97 -10.39 4.03
N LEU A 5 -2.24 -9.30 3.78
CA LEU A 5 -2.82 -8.09 3.18
C LEU A 5 -3.31 -8.32 1.75
N ASP A 6 -2.71 -9.25 1.00
CA ASP A 6 -3.15 -9.59 -0.36
C ASP A 6 -4.56 -10.23 -0.36
N ASP A 7 -4.82 -11.15 0.59
CA ASP A 7 -6.12 -11.80 0.71
C ASP A 7 -7.22 -10.79 1.07
N LEU A 8 -6.92 -9.87 2.00
CA LEU A 8 -7.82 -8.77 2.36
C LEU A 8 -8.04 -7.81 1.19
N SER A 9 -6.98 -7.47 0.44
CA SER A 9 -7.07 -6.59 -0.74
C SER A 9 -7.99 -7.19 -1.81
N ARG A 10 -7.87 -8.50 -2.10
CA ARG A 10 -8.77 -9.20 -3.02
C ARG A 10 -10.21 -9.21 -2.53
N SER A 11 -10.42 -9.48 -1.24
CA SER A 11 -11.74 -9.46 -0.64
C SER A 11 -12.39 -8.07 -0.72
N PHE A 12 -11.63 -7.04 -0.37
CA PHE A 12 -12.06 -5.64 -0.44
C PHE A 12 -12.37 -5.22 -1.88
N GLY A 13 -11.55 -5.63 -2.86
CA GLY A 13 -11.82 -5.37 -4.27
C GLY A 13 -13.12 -6.02 -4.77
N ARG A 14 -13.50 -7.20 -4.27
CA ARG A 14 -14.81 -7.80 -4.58
C ARG A 14 -15.95 -7.01 -3.95
N HIS A 15 -15.79 -6.58 -2.70
CA HIS A 15 -16.77 -5.73 -2.02
C HIS A 15 -17.00 -4.41 -2.76
N LEU A 16 -15.93 -3.70 -3.15
CA LEU A 16 -16.03 -2.45 -3.92
C LEU A 16 -16.79 -2.61 -5.24
N ARG A 17 -16.57 -3.73 -5.96
CA ARG A 17 -17.32 -4.01 -7.20
C ARG A 17 -18.80 -4.26 -6.94
N ALA A 18 -19.13 -4.96 -5.85
CA ALA A 18 -20.52 -5.18 -5.45
C ALA A 18 -21.24 -3.87 -5.10
N GLU A 19 -20.53 -2.90 -4.52
CA GLU A 19 -21.01 -1.55 -4.22
C GLU A 19 -21.07 -0.63 -5.46
N GLY A 20 -20.75 -1.12 -6.66
CA GLY A 20 -20.77 -0.34 -7.89
C GLY A 20 -19.60 0.64 -8.05
N ALA A 21 -18.52 0.47 -7.30
CA ALA A 21 -17.32 1.29 -7.49
C ALA A 21 -16.70 1.03 -8.88
N SER A 22 -16.16 2.07 -9.49
CA SER A 22 -15.47 1.95 -10.78
C SER A 22 -14.22 1.05 -10.70
N GLU A 23 -13.87 0.35 -11.78
CA GLU A 23 -12.63 -0.45 -11.85
C GLU A 23 -11.38 0.41 -11.58
N ARG A 24 -11.42 1.71 -11.91
CA ARG A 24 -10.37 2.65 -11.56
C ARG A 24 -10.22 2.81 -10.06
N THR A 25 -11.33 2.95 -9.32
CA THR A 25 -11.32 3.05 -7.85
C THR A 25 -10.75 1.78 -7.22
N VAL A 26 -11.22 0.61 -7.66
CA VAL A 26 -10.72 -0.69 -7.19
C VAL A 26 -9.21 -0.80 -7.42
N THR A 27 -8.75 -0.40 -8.59
CA THR A 27 -7.32 -0.42 -8.96
C THR A 27 -6.49 0.50 -8.07
N ILE A 28 -6.91 1.77 -7.89
CA ILE A 28 -6.18 2.75 -7.07
C ILE A 28 -6.09 2.29 -5.62
N TYR A 29 -7.17 1.74 -5.07
CA TYR A 29 -7.17 1.28 -3.68
C TYR A 29 -6.29 0.04 -3.51
N GLY A 30 -6.35 -0.92 -4.45
CA GLY A 30 -5.48 -2.09 -4.46
C GLY A 30 -4.00 -1.73 -4.63
N GLN A 31 -3.67 -0.70 -5.41
CA GLN A 31 -2.29 -0.23 -5.60
C GLN A 31 -1.66 0.22 -4.28
N SER A 32 -2.39 0.97 -3.44
CA SER A 32 -1.89 1.41 -2.14
C SER A 32 -1.52 0.22 -1.24
N VAL A 33 -2.38 -0.81 -1.17
CA VAL A 33 -2.10 -2.02 -0.39
C VAL A 33 -0.91 -2.78 -0.95
N ARG A 34 -0.78 -2.86 -2.27
CA ARG A 34 0.37 -3.50 -2.94
C ARG A 34 1.68 -2.78 -2.62
N PHE A 35 1.70 -1.44 -2.69
CA PHE A 35 2.91 -0.66 -2.41
C PHE A 35 3.33 -0.75 -0.95
N PHE A 36 2.38 -0.69 -0.02
CA PHE A 36 2.66 -0.89 1.40
C PHE A 36 3.17 -2.30 1.69
N SER A 37 2.57 -3.33 1.09
CA SER A 37 3.02 -4.72 1.23
C SER A 37 4.44 -4.93 0.69
N ALA A 38 4.76 -4.32 -0.46
CA ALA A 38 6.11 -4.36 -1.03
C ALA A 38 7.11 -3.61 -0.15
N TRP A 39 6.70 -2.49 0.46
CA TRP A 39 7.53 -1.76 1.41
C TRP A 39 7.83 -2.59 2.67
N LEU A 40 6.82 -3.25 3.26
CA LEU A 40 7.03 -4.16 4.39
C LEU A 40 8.03 -5.27 4.06
N ALA A 41 7.88 -5.90 2.88
CA ALA A 41 8.79 -6.94 2.43
C ALA A 41 10.25 -6.44 2.30
N LYS A 42 10.46 -5.20 1.83
CA LYS A 42 11.79 -4.57 1.76
C LYS A 42 12.41 -4.34 3.14
N GLN A 43 11.60 -4.12 4.17
CA GLN A 43 12.04 -3.98 5.55
C GLN A 43 12.22 -5.34 6.26
N GLY A 44 12.07 -6.46 5.55
CA GLY A 44 12.10 -7.81 6.14
C GLY A 44 10.87 -8.14 6.99
N ARG A 45 9.80 -7.33 6.90
CA ARG A 45 8.57 -7.49 7.68
C ARG A 45 7.51 -8.26 6.87
N PRO A 46 6.73 -9.16 7.51
CA PRO A 46 5.72 -9.93 6.80
C PRO A 46 4.52 -9.04 6.41
N ALA A 47 4.06 -9.11 5.15
CA ALA A 47 2.90 -8.34 4.66
C ALA A 47 1.56 -8.88 5.21
N THR A 48 1.34 -8.66 6.51
CA THR A 48 0.21 -9.18 7.30
C THR A 48 -0.56 -8.05 7.97
N LEU A 49 -1.77 -8.34 8.41
CA LEU A 49 -2.64 -7.38 9.08
C LEU A 49 -2.03 -6.85 10.39
N ASP A 50 -1.28 -7.68 11.11
CA ASP A 50 -0.58 -7.28 12.34
C ASP A 50 0.47 -6.17 12.09
N GLU A 51 1.05 -6.13 10.90
CA GLU A 51 2.01 -5.10 10.48
C GLU A 51 1.33 -3.81 9.97
N LEU A 52 0.02 -3.83 9.72
CA LEU A 52 -0.78 -2.67 9.32
C LEU A 52 -1.10 -1.80 10.54
N THR A 53 -0.05 -1.30 11.19
CA THR A 53 -0.18 -0.40 12.34
C THR A 53 -0.09 1.06 11.91
N ARG A 54 -0.66 1.95 12.71
CA ARG A 54 -0.52 3.41 12.50
C ARG A 54 0.96 3.84 12.43
N ALA A 55 1.83 3.24 13.23
CA ALA A 55 3.25 3.53 13.23
C ALA A 55 3.90 3.15 11.89
N ALA A 56 3.65 1.93 11.40
CA ALA A 56 4.16 1.45 10.12
C ALA A 56 3.67 2.29 8.94
N VAL A 57 2.39 2.68 8.94
CA VAL A 57 1.83 3.54 7.89
C VAL A 57 2.48 4.92 7.89
N ARG A 58 2.72 5.53 9.07
CA ARG A 58 3.41 6.83 9.18
C ARG A 58 4.84 6.75 8.66
N GLU A 59 5.56 5.71 9.02
CA GLU A 59 6.93 5.45 8.57
C GLU A 59 6.98 5.30 7.04
N TRP A 60 6.10 4.49 6.47
CA TRP A 60 5.98 4.32 5.03
C TRP A 60 5.70 5.65 4.31
N LEU A 61 4.76 6.45 4.80
CA LEU A 61 4.44 7.76 4.21
C LEU A 61 5.62 8.74 4.29
N ALA A 62 6.35 8.75 5.40
CA ALA A 62 7.54 9.60 5.54
C ALA A 62 8.64 9.21 4.53
N GLN A 63 8.86 7.91 4.31
CA GLN A 63 9.83 7.43 3.30
C GLN A 63 9.39 7.76 1.87
N GLN A 64 8.10 7.68 1.56
CA GLN A 64 7.58 8.05 0.24
C GLN A 64 7.82 9.54 -0.06
N GLN A 65 7.63 10.43 0.93
CA GLN A 65 7.91 11.86 0.78
C GLN A 65 9.41 12.14 0.57
N ALA A 66 10.28 11.43 1.29
CA ALA A 66 11.73 11.55 1.09
C ALA A 66 12.18 11.09 -0.30
N THR A 67 11.59 9.98 -0.80
CA THR A 67 11.90 9.42 -2.12
C THR A 67 11.42 10.33 -3.25
N GLN A 68 10.19 10.86 -3.14
CA GLN A 68 9.59 11.74 -4.14
C GLN A 68 10.37 13.06 -4.29
N ARG A 69 10.86 13.61 -3.17
CA ARG A 69 11.68 14.83 -3.17
C ARG A 69 13.04 14.62 -3.84
N HIS A 70 13.59 13.41 -3.79
CA HIS A 70 14.85 13.07 -4.46
C HIS A 70 14.67 12.92 -5.98
N SER A 71 13.58 12.29 -6.45
CA SER A 71 13.29 12.17 -7.89
C SER A 71 13.02 13.52 -8.59
N LEU A 72 12.38 14.46 -7.89
CA LEU A 72 12.14 15.80 -8.43
C LEU A 72 13.45 16.61 -8.50
N ALA A 73 14.38 16.42 -7.56
CA ALA A 73 15.68 17.08 -7.56
C ALA A 73 16.60 16.60 -8.69
N THR A 74 16.47 15.34 -9.15
CA THR A 74 17.31 14.79 -10.24
C THR A 74 16.80 15.13 -11.64
N THR A 75 15.57 15.62 -11.78
CA THR A 75 14.96 15.95 -13.09
C THR A 75 15.22 17.40 -13.52
N CYS A 76 15.71 18.25 -12.62
CA CYS A 76 16.26 19.57 -12.94
C CYS A 76 17.79 19.47 -13.03
N GLY A 77 18.30 18.91 -14.13
CA GLY A 77 19.72 18.83 -14.45
C GLY A 77 19.94 18.83 -15.95
#